data_AF-A0A9D9E229-F1
#
_entry.id   AF-A0A9D9E229-F1
#
_cell.length_a   1.000
_cell.length_b   1.000
_cell.length_c   1.000
_cell.angle_alpha   90.00
_cell.angle_beta   90.00
_cell.angle_gamma   90.00
#
_symmetry.space_group_name_H-M   'P 1'
#
loop_
_entity.id
_entity.type
_entity.pdbx_description
1 polymer ?
#
loop_
_entity_poly.entity_id
_entity_poly.type
_entity_poly.pdbx_seq_one_letter_code
_entity_poly.pdbx_strand_id
1 'polypeptide(L)'
;MRRSITVFPRLSDKEVFAVVETRKQYARAFNMSAECLINNSSTSKRFLHKVQYERIKGECPSLPTGLIQCARDVAVEAVKTWNVKKTKLKQKHPKKAGRMKRPS
;
A
#
# COMPACT_ATOMS: atom_id res chain seq x y z
N MET A 1 18.66 -29.72 -15.30
CA MET A 1 17.48 -28.92 -15.71
C MET A 1 17.73 -27.46 -15.33
N ARG A 2 18.04 -26.56 -16.28
CA ARG A 2 18.16 -25.12 -16.00
C ARG A 2 16.76 -24.52 -15.90
N ARG A 3 16.38 -23.99 -14.74
CA ARG A 3 15.02 -23.50 -14.44
C ARG A 3 14.82 -22.00 -14.71
N SER A 4 15.84 -21.30 -15.20
CA SER A 4 15.75 -19.87 -15.51
C SER A 4 16.57 -19.53 -16.75
N ILE A 5 16.05 -18.58 -17.52
CA ILE A 5 16.71 -17.95 -18.66
C ILE A 5 16.80 -16.46 -18.32
N THR A 6 18.01 -15.92 -18.35
CA THR A 6 18.24 -14.48 -18.21
C THR A 6 18.14 -13.85 -19.60
N VAL A 7 17.16 -12.97 -19.78
CA VAL A 7 16.93 -12.25 -21.03
C VAL A 7 17.21 -10.77 -20.79
N PHE A 8 17.98 -10.17 -21.70
CA PHE A 8 18.19 -8.73 -21.76
C PHE A 8 17.43 -8.20 -22.97
N PRO A 9 16.14 -7.85 -22.83
CA PRO A 9 15.37 -7.32 -23.93
C PRO A 9 15.97 -5.97 -24.36
N ARG A 10 16.22 -5.82 -25.66
CA ARG A 10 16.52 -4.51 -26.25
C ARG A 10 15.20 -3.75 -26.36
N LEU A 11 14.90 -2.95 -25.34
CA LEU A 11 13.71 -2.11 -25.32
C LEU A 11 13.96 -0.85 -26.14
N SER A 12 12.95 -0.43 -26.89
CA SER A 12 12.88 0.89 -27.50
C SER A 12 12.61 1.97 -26.44
N ASP A 13 12.96 3.22 -26.74
CA ASP A 13 12.70 4.35 -25.85
C ASP A 13 11.21 4.50 -25.50
N LYS A 14 10.33 4.14 -26.44
CA LYS A 14 8.87 4.15 -26.23
C LYS A 14 8.44 3.11 -25.19
N GLU A 15 9.03 1.93 -25.21
CA GLU A 15 8.73 0.86 -24.23
C GLU A 15 9.28 1.22 -22.85
N VAL A 16 10.50 1.77 -22.80
CA VAL A 16 11.08 2.28 -21.54
C VAL A 16 10.18 3.36 -20.95
N PHE A 17 9.72 4.32 -21.77
CA PHE A 17 8.79 5.35 -21.34
C PHE A 17 7.49 4.76 -20.80
N ALA A 18 6.89 3.81 -21.52
CA ALA A 18 5.65 3.16 -21.09
C ALA A 18 5.80 2.44 -19.75
N VAL A 19 6.92 1.75 -19.52
CA VAL A 19 7.21 1.08 -18.24
C VAL A 19 7.37 2.10 -17.10
N VAL A 20 8.09 3.18 -17.34
CA VAL A 20 8.29 4.26 -16.34
C VAL A 20 6.96 4.93 -16.00
N GLU A 21 6.14 5.22 -17.01
CA GLU A 21 4.83 5.85 -16.81
C GLU A 21 3.87 4.91 -16.06
N THR A 22 3.83 3.63 -16.45
CA THR A 22 3.06 2.60 -15.73
C THR A 22 3.46 2.53 -14.25
N ARG A 23 4.77 2.58 -13.97
CA ARG A 23 5.29 2.59 -12.58
C ARG A 23 4.80 3.82 -11.81
N LYS A 24 4.81 5.00 -12.40
CA LYS A 24 4.33 6.24 -11.76
C LYS A 24 2.85 6.14 -11.42
N GLN A 25 2.04 5.68 -12.36
CA GLN A 25 0.60 5.51 -12.15
C GLN A 25 0.29 4.44 -11.10
N TYR A 26 1.03 3.33 -11.11
CA TYR A 26 0.92 2.32 -10.06
C TYR A 26 1.22 2.89 -8.67
N ALA A 27 2.31 3.67 -8.54
CA ALA A 27 2.66 4.31 -7.27
C ALA A 27 1.57 5.29 -6.80
N ARG A 28 0.96 6.05 -7.73
CA ARG A 28 -0.17 6.94 -7.43
C ARG A 28 -1.39 6.15 -6.94
N ALA A 29 -1.77 5.09 -7.64
CA ALA A 29 -2.87 4.20 -7.24
C ALA A 29 -2.64 3.61 -5.84
N PHE A 30 -1.41 3.16 -5.55
CA PHE A 30 -1.02 2.67 -4.23
C PHE A 30 -1.20 3.74 -3.14
N ASN A 31 -0.67 4.96 -3.36
CA ASN A 31 -0.75 6.05 -2.39
C ASN A 31 -2.20 6.44 -2.10
N MET A 32 -3.02 6.59 -3.15
CA MET A 32 -4.46 6.86 -3.00
C MET A 32 -5.15 5.76 -2.17
N SER A 33 -4.82 4.50 -2.41
CA SER A 33 -5.33 3.38 -1.60
C SER A 33 -4.87 3.43 -0.15
N ALA A 34 -3.59 3.71 0.10
CA ALA A 34 -3.05 3.83 1.45
C ALA A 34 -3.68 4.99 2.23
N GLU A 35 -3.83 6.16 1.61
CA GLU A 35 -4.46 7.34 2.23
C GLU A 35 -5.91 7.06 2.62
N CYS A 36 -6.69 6.44 1.73
CA CYS A 36 -8.08 6.09 2.02
C CYS A 36 -8.19 5.08 3.16
N LEU A 37 -7.31 4.07 3.18
CA LEU A 37 -7.23 3.08 4.26
C LEU A 37 -6.95 3.74 5.62
N ILE A 38 -6.00 4.68 5.65
CA ILE A 38 -5.62 5.41 6.87
C ILE A 38 -6.79 6.29 7.34
N ASN A 39 -7.41 7.04 6.43
CA ASN A 39 -8.48 7.98 6.77
C ASN A 39 -9.77 7.29 7.22
N ASN A 40 -10.10 6.12 6.67
CA ASN A 40 -11.34 5.41 6.98
C ASN A 40 -11.16 4.32 8.06
N SER A 41 -9.93 4.07 8.54
CA SER A 41 -9.60 3.00 9.50
C SER A 41 -10.19 1.62 9.14
N SER A 42 -10.42 1.36 7.85
CA SER A 42 -11.09 0.17 7.36
C SER A 42 -10.20 -0.53 6.34
N THR A 43 -9.94 -1.82 6.55
CA THR A 43 -9.16 -2.65 5.63
C THR A 43 -10.05 -3.49 4.70
N SER A 44 -11.32 -3.11 4.55
CA SER A 44 -12.28 -3.86 3.74
C SER A 44 -12.01 -3.68 2.24
N LYS A 45 -11.65 -4.77 1.55
CA LYS A 45 -11.41 -4.77 0.10
C LYS A 45 -12.65 -4.32 -0.70
N ARG A 46 -13.84 -4.72 -0.27
CA ARG A 46 -15.12 -4.37 -0.92
C ARG A 46 -15.41 -2.87 -0.80
N PHE A 47 -15.17 -2.31 0.39
CA PHE A 47 -15.31 -0.87 0.63
C PHE A 47 -14.36 -0.07 -0.28
N LEU A 48 -13.07 -0.44 -0.30
CA LEU A 48 -12.05 0.23 -1.12
C LEU A 48 -12.37 0.14 -2.61
N HIS A 49 -12.83 -1.01 -3.10
CA HIS A 49 -13.20 -1.14 -4.50
C HIS A 49 -14.31 -0.15 -4.88
N LYS A 50 -15.38 -0.09 -4.08
CA LYS A 50 -16.52 0.80 -4.32
C LYS A 50 -16.13 2.28 -4.27
N VAL A 51 -15.23 2.65 -3.37
CA VAL A 51 -14.86 4.06 -3.12
C VAL A 51 -13.76 4.54 -4.06
N GLN A 52 -12.82 3.67 -4.44
CA GLN A 52 -11.57 4.10 -5.07
C GLN A 52 -11.42 3.70 -6.52
N TYR A 53 -12.09 2.64 -6.99
CA TYR A 53 -11.84 2.11 -8.32
C TYR A 53 -12.06 3.16 -9.41
N GLU A 54 -13.23 3.79 -9.43
CA GLU A 54 -13.56 4.84 -10.41
C GLU A 54 -12.62 6.04 -10.30
N ARG A 55 -12.26 6.42 -9.08
CA ARG A 55 -11.34 7.54 -8.84
C ARG A 55 -9.93 7.24 -9.35
N ILE A 56 -9.38 6.07 -9.04
CA ILE A 56 -8.06 5.64 -9.52
C ILE A 56 -8.09 5.48 -11.04
N LYS A 57 -9.18 4.94 -11.61
CA LYS A 57 -9.29 4.77 -13.06
C LYS A 57 -9.37 6.12 -13.79
N GLY A 58 -10.02 7.12 -13.19
CA GLY A 58 -10.01 8.50 -13.69
C GLY A 58 -8.64 9.17 -13.60
N GLU A 59 -7.90 8.97 -12.50
CA GLU A 59 -6.57 9.58 -12.30
C GLU A 59 -5.43 8.82 -13.02
N CYS A 60 -5.61 7.54 -13.32
CA CYS A 60 -4.64 6.65 -13.95
C CYS A 60 -5.29 5.84 -15.10
N PRO A 61 -5.71 6.49 -16.20
CA PRO A 61 -6.52 5.85 -17.23
C PRO A 61 -5.80 4.72 -17.97
N SER A 62 -4.49 4.86 -18.21
CA SER A 62 -3.66 3.83 -18.85
C SER A 62 -3.30 2.65 -17.93
N LEU A 63 -3.59 2.74 -16.63
CA LEU A 63 -3.29 1.67 -15.70
C LEU A 63 -4.29 0.52 -15.87
N PRO A 64 -3.85 -0.72 -16.15
CA PRO A 64 -4.71 -1.89 -16.23
C PRO A 64 -5.43 -2.18 -14.91
N THR A 65 -6.66 -2.66 -14.98
CA THR A 65 -7.47 -3.00 -13.80
C THR A 65 -6.77 -4.00 -12.87
N GLY A 66 -6.02 -4.95 -13.42
CA GLY A 66 -5.21 -5.89 -12.63
C GLY A 66 -4.16 -5.17 -11.76
N LEU A 67 -3.46 -4.18 -12.32
CA LEU A 67 -2.48 -3.40 -11.56
C LEU A 67 -3.12 -2.50 -10.51
N ILE A 68 -4.31 -1.95 -10.79
CA ILE A 68 -5.09 -1.19 -9.78
C ILE A 68 -5.46 -2.09 -8.60
N GLN A 69 -5.93 -3.31 -8.87
CA GLN A 69 -6.27 -4.28 -7.82
C GLN A 69 -5.04 -4.70 -7.02
N CYS A 70 -3.90 -4.95 -7.68
CA CYS A 70 -2.63 -5.24 -7.01
C CYS A 70 -2.20 -4.08 -6.11
N ALA A 71 -2.21 -2.84 -6.61
CA ALA A 71 -1.83 -1.66 -5.83
C ALA A 71 -2.67 -1.54 -4.54
N ARG A 72 -3.98 -1.75 -4.65
CA ARG A 72 -4.90 -1.77 -3.50
C ARG A 72 -4.55 -2.87 -2.50
N ASP A 73 -4.34 -4.10 -2.99
CA ASP A 73 -4.09 -5.25 -2.12
C ASP A 73 -2.75 -5.08 -1.37
N VAL A 74 -1.72 -4.59 -2.05
CA VAL A 74 -0.41 -4.24 -1.44
C VAL A 74 -0.58 -3.09 -0.42
N ALA A 75 -1.40 -2.08 -0.70
CA ALA A 75 -1.69 -1.00 0.25
C ALA A 75 -2.38 -1.52 1.52
N VAL A 76 -3.32 -2.46 1.39
CA VAL A 76 -3.99 -3.11 2.54
C VAL A 76 -2.96 -3.81 3.42
N GLU A 77 -2.06 -4.60 2.83
CA GLU A 77 -1.02 -5.32 3.56
C GLU A 77 -0.02 -4.37 4.24
N ALA A 78 0.38 -3.30 3.54
CA ALA A 78 1.25 -2.27 4.08
C ALA A 78 0.64 -1.59 5.30
N VAL A 79 -0.63 -1.18 5.22
CA VAL A 79 -1.33 -0.51 6.33
C VAL A 79 -1.58 -1.47 7.50
N LYS A 80 -1.93 -2.74 7.24
CA LYS A 80 -2.05 -3.77 8.29
C LYS A 80 -0.73 -3.94 9.04
N THR A 81 0.38 -4.05 8.31
CA THR A 81 1.72 -4.20 8.89
C THR A 81 2.11 -2.97 9.70
N TRP A 82 1.81 -1.77 9.18
CA TRP A 82 2.05 -0.51 9.89
C TRP A 82 1.27 -0.43 11.20
N ASN A 83 -0.01 -0.82 11.19
CA ASN A 83 -0.86 -0.86 12.38
C ASN A 83 -0.33 -1.84 13.42
N VAL A 84 0.09 -3.05 13.02
CA VAL A 84 0.70 -4.04 13.92
C VAL A 84 1.98 -3.50 14.55
N LYS A 85 2.87 -2.87 13.77
CA LYS A 85 4.10 -2.25 14.29
C LYS A 85 3.80 -1.14 15.30
N LYS A 86 2.82 -0.28 15.00
CA LYS A 86 2.37 0.79 15.91
C LYS A 86 1.87 0.25 17.24
N THR A 87 1.10 -0.85 17.22
CA THR A 87 0.62 -1.51 18.45
C THR A 87 1.76 -2.15 19.25
N LYS A 88 2.69 -2.84 18.60
CA LYS A 88 3.86 -3.44 19.27
C LYS A 88 4.77 -2.40 19.93
N LEU A 89 4.95 -1.24 19.30
CA LEU A 89 5.73 -0.13 19.87
C LEU A 89 5.06 0.44 21.13
N LYS A 90 3.72 0.57 21.14
CA LYS A 90 2.98 1.01 22.34
C LYS A 90 3.10 0.02 23.50
N GLN A 91 3.21 -1.28 23.24
CA GLN A 91 3.34 -2.29 24.29
C GLN A 91 4.74 -2.37 24.91
N LYS A 92 5.79 -2.00 24.18
CA LYS A 92 7.18 -2.00 24.70
C LYS A 92 7.49 -0.87 25.69
N HIS A 93 6.64 0.16 25.76
CA HIS A 93 6.66 1.15 26.83
C HIS A 93 5.47 0.91 27.76
N PRO A 94 5.52 -0.08 28.67
CA PRO A 94 4.59 -0.08 29.78
C PRO A 94 4.83 1.23 30.53
N LYS A 95 3.80 2.09 30.58
CA LYS A 95 3.81 3.24 31.48
C LYS A 95 4.16 2.70 32.86
N LYS A 96 5.30 3.10 33.44
CA LYS A 96 5.58 2.84 34.85
C LYS A 96 4.43 3.47 35.62
N ALA A 97 3.48 2.65 36.06
CA ALA A 97 2.43 3.07 36.98
C ALA A 97 3.15 3.44 38.28
N GLY A 98 3.39 4.73 38.47
CA GLY A 98 3.91 5.27 39.71
C GLY A 98 2.94 4.91 40.82
N ARG A 99 3.35 3.97 41.67
CA ARG A 99 2.64 3.58 42.89
C ARG A 99 2.80 4.74 43.87
N MET A 100 1.85 5.68 43.86
CA MET A 100 1.82 6.80 44.80
C MET A 100 1.47 6.25 46.19
N LYS A 101 2.48 6.02 47.05
CA LYS A 101 2.27 5.79 48.48
C LYS A 101 1.88 7.13 49.10
N ARG A 102 0.65 7.23 49.64
CA ARG A 102 0.27 8.35 50.51
C ARG A 102 0.88 8.09 51.90
N PRO A 103 1.60 9.05 52.51
CA PRO A 103 2.01 8.93 53.90
C PRO A 103 0.80 9.10 54.83
N SER A 104 0.95 8.46 56.01
CA SER A 104 0.00 8.32 57.11
C SER A 104 -0.43 9.65 57.73
#